data_AF-D4VL69-F1
#
_entry.id   AF-D4VL69-F1
#
_cell.length_a   1.000
_cell.length_b   1.000
_cell.length_c   1.000
_cell.angle_alpha   90.00
_cell.angle_beta   90.00
_cell.angle_gamma   90.00
#
_symmetry.space_group_name_H-M   'P 1'
#
loop_
_entity.id
_entity.type
_entity.pdbx_description
1 polymer ?
#
loop_
_entity_poly.entity_id
_entity_poly.type
_entity_poly.pdbx_seq_one_letter_code
_entity_poly.pdbx_strand_id
1 'polypeptide(L)'
;MKKILILSLLFISGWMSAQAVDLNKENRDPEYVKSIVGRSQKIVDKLGLTDAKIAEDVRNVIANRYFELNDIYEVRDAKVKKVKESGLTGEAKNEALKAAENEKDAALYRSHFAFPANLSLFLDEKQIEAVKDGMTYGVVKVTYDSHLDMIPTLKEEEKAQIYAWLIEAREFALDAENSNKKHAAFGKYKGRINNYLAKRGYDLKKEREEWYKRIKARGGSI
;
A
#
# COMPACT_ATOMS: atom_id res chain seq x y z
N MET A 1 -61.55 5.14 -16.50
CA MET A 1 -60.69 6.33 -16.30
C MET A 1 -59.84 6.13 -15.07
N LYS A 2 -58.54 6.38 -15.23
CA LYS A 2 -57.42 6.00 -14.36
C LYS A 2 -57.53 6.63 -12.95
N LYS A 3 -57.28 5.85 -11.90
CA LYS A 3 -56.75 6.38 -10.64
C LYS A 3 -55.35 5.80 -10.46
N ILE A 4 -54.36 6.67 -10.60
CA ILE A 4 -52.94 6.38 -10.56
C ILE A 4 -52.56 6.05 -9.11
N LEU A 5 -51.97 4.87 -8.91
CA LEU A 5 -51.20 4.52 -7.71
C LEU A 5 -50.00 5.48 -7.62
N ILE A 6 -49.89 6.26 -6.55
CA ILE A 6 -48.63 6.88 -6.16
C ILE A 6 -48.17 6.14 -4.90
N LEU A 7 -47.31 5.15 -5.12
CA LEU A 7 -46.57 4.49 -4.05
C LEU A 7 -45.38 5.39 -3.72
N SER A 8 -45.51 6.18 -2.66
CA SER A 8 -44.43 7.01 -2.12
C SER A 8 -43.34 6.11 -1.54
N LEU A 9 -42.22 5.97 -2.26
CA LEU A 9 -41.00 5.34 -1.75
C LEU A 9 -40.40 6.26 -0.68
N LEU A 10 -40.50 5.85 0.59
CA LEU A 10 -39.80 6.47 1.71
C LEU A 10 -38.30 6.23 1.54
N PHE A 11 -37.57 7.28 1.17
CA PHE A 11 -36.11 7.34 1.34
C PHE A 11 -35.81 7.42 2.84
N ILE A 12 -35.66 6.26 3.49
CA ILE A 12 -35.05 6.19 4.81
C ILE A 12 -33.54 6.31 4.58
N SER A 13 -33.03 7.55 4.56
CA SER A 13 -31.61 7.80 4.76
C SER A 13 -31.29 7.52 6.22
N GLY A 14 -31.18 6.24 6.57
CA GLY A 14 -30.63 5.84 7.84
C GLY A 14 -29.17 6.28 7.87
N TRP A 15 -28.83 7.22 8.74
CA TRP A 15 -27.44 7.37 9.15
C TRP A 15 -27.02 6.08 9.84
N MET A 16 -26.38 5.19 9.09
CA MET A 16 -25.61 4.11 9.67
C MET A 16 -24.46 4.78 10.41
N SER A 17 -24.61 4.95 11.72
CA SER A 17 -23.48 5.26 12.58
C SER A 17 -22.49 4.13 12.42
N ALA A 18 -21.31 4.41 11.86
CA ALA A 18 -20.23 3.43 11.81
C ALA A 18 -19.99 2.93 13.24
N GLN A 19 -20.09 1.62 13.46
CA GLN A 19 -19.77 1.04 14.76
C GLN A 19 -18.29 1.31 15.07
N ALA A 20 -17.99 1.55 16.34
CA ALA A 20 -16.62 1.76 16.80
C ALA A 20 -15.73 0.60 16.35
N VAL A 21 -14.53 0.91 15.87
CA VAL A 21 -13.59 -0.12 15.41
C VAL A 21 -12.73 -0.55 16.59
N ASP A 22 -12.94 -1.77 17.08
CA ASP A 22 -12.12 -2.33 18.14
C ASP A 22 -10.69 -2.62 17.65
N LEU A 23 -9.72 -2.44 18.55
CA LEU A 23 -8.32 -2.75 18.29
C LEU A 23 -8.06 -4.23 18.58
N ASN A 24 -7.60 -4.99 17.58
CA ASN A 24 -7.33 -6.45 17.66
C ASN A 24 -6.03 -6.77 18.42
N LYS A 25 -5.93 -6.29 19.67
CA LYS A 25 -4.73 -6.35 20.52
C LYS A 25 -4.62 -7.62 21.38
N GLU A 26 -5.68 -8.40 21.48
CA GLU A 26 -5.72 -9.59 22.34
C GLU A 26 -4.61 -10.58 21.98
N ASN A 27 -3.98 -11.17 23.00
CA ASN A 27 -2.89 -12.15 22.86
C ASN A 27 -1.64 -11.66 22.09
N ARG A 28 -1.45 -10.33 21.98
CA ARG A 28 -0.26 -9.73 21.38
C ARG A 28 0.64 -9.11 22.44
N ASP A 29 1.94 -9.09 22.17
CA ASP A 29 2.91 -8.39 23.02
C ASP A 29 2.54 -6.90 23.16
N PRO A 30 2.45 -6.34 24.39
CA PRO A 30 2.05 -4.95 24.61
C PRO A 30 2.97 -3.92 23.94
N GLU A 31 4.28 -4.16 23.87
CA GLU A 31 5.22 -3.23 23.22
C GLU A 31 5.08 -3.27 21.70
N TYR A 32 4.83 -4.44 21.11
CA TYR A 32 4.45 -4.57 19.71
C TYR A 32 3.15 -3.81 19.40
N VAL A 33 2.10 -3.98 20.22
CA VAL A 33 0.83 -3.25 20.06
C VAL A 33 1.07 -1.75 20.10
N LYS A 34 1.82 -1.26 21.09
CA LYS A 34 2.16 0.16 21.24
C LYS A 34 2.92 0.70 20.04
N SER A 35 3.86 -0.07 19.49
CA SER A 35 4.61 0.29 18.27
C SER A 35 3.70 0.43 17.05
N ILE A 36 2.78 -0.51 16.84
CA ILE A 36 1.83 -0.47 15.71
C ILE A 36 0.81 0.66 15.87
N VAL A 37 0.28 0.88 17.07
CA VAL A 37 -0.62 2.01 17.36
C VAL A 37 0.09 3.34 17.12
N GLY A 38 1.31 3.51 17.62
CA GLY A 38 2.10 4.73 17.42
C GLY A 38 2.43 4.98 15.95
N ARG A 39 2.73 3.93 15.17
CA ARG A 39 2.91 4.03 13.71
C ARG A 39 1.63 4.47 13.00
N SER A 40 0.51 3.87 13.36
CA SER A 40 -0.81 4.15 12.76
C SER A 40 -1.26 5.57 13.08
N GLN A 41 -1.05 6.03 14.32
CA GLN A 41 -1.35 7.39 14.75
C GLN A 41 -0.59 8.42 13.91
N LYS A 42 0.72 8.23 13.68
CA LYS A 42 1.53 9.13 12.83
C LYS A 42 1.02 9.25 11.38
N ILE A 43 0.28 8.27 10.88
CA ILE A 43 -0.36 8.33 9.56
C ILE A 43 -1.64 9.15 9.67
N VAL A 44 -2.49 8.88 10.67
CA VAL A 44 -3.74 9.61 10.92
C VAL A 44 -3.49 11.09 11.21
N ASP A 45 -2.45 11.43 11.96
CA ASP A 45 -2.08 12.81 12.29
C ASP A 45 -1.87 13.66 11.02
N LYS A 46 -1.41 13.05 9.93
CA LYS A 46 -1.19 13.73 8.64
C LYS A 46 -2.46 13.95 7.84
N LEU A 47 -3.56 13.28 8.20
CA LEU A 47 -4.86 13.46 7.54
C LEU A 47 -5.60 14.71 8.03
N GLY A 48 -5.23 15.24 9.20
CA GLY A 48 -5.85 16.44 9.77
C GLY A 48 -7.34 16.25 10.13
N LEU A 49 -7.73 15.05 10.54
CA LEU A 49 -9.12 14.75 10.94
C LEU A 49 -9.48 15.56 12.20
N THR A 50 -10.61 16.24 12.17
CA THR A 50 -11.08 17.09 13.27
C THR A 50 -11.92 16.32 14.30
N ASP A 51 -12.58 15.24 13.87
CA ASP A 51 -13.34 14.36 14.75
C ASP A 51 -12.41 13.32 15.39
N ALA A 52 -12.25 13.43 16.71
CA ALA A 52 -11.36 12.57 17.48
C ALA A 52 -11.78 11.09 17.46
N LYS A 53 -13.08 10.80 17.37
CA LYS A 53 -13.58 9.42 17.33
C LYS A 53 -13.33 8.80 15.96
N ILE A 54 -13.58 9.55 14.89
CA ILE A 54 -13.23 9.12 13.52
C ILE A 54 -11.72 8.89 13.41
N ALA A 55 -10.89 9.79 13.94
CA ALA A 55 -9.45 9.63 13.95
C ALA A 55 -9.01 8.35 14.71
N GLU A 56 -9.67 8.04 15.82
CA GLU A 56 -9.43 6.82 16.58
C GLU A 56 -9.80 5.56 15.78
N ASP A 57 -10.97 5.53 15.16
CA ASP A 57 -11.44 4.38 14.39
C ASP A 57 -10.57 4.15 13.15
N VAL A 58 -10.18 5.20 12.43
CA VAL A 58 -9.21 5.12 11.31
C VAL A 58 -7.87 4.57 11.78
N ARG A 59 -7.35 5.04 12.92
CA ARG A 59 -6.11 4.52 13.51
C ARG A 59 -6.23 3.03 13.79
N ASN A 60 -7.37 2.59 14.34
CA ASN A 60 -7.60 1.19 14.67
C ASN A 60 -7.73 0.32 13.40
N VAL A 61 -8.38 0.82 12.33
CA VAL A 61 -8.39 0.13 11.01
C VAL A 61 -6.97 -0.07 10.47
N ILE A 62 -6.13 0.96 10.51
CA ILE A 62 -4.72 0.89 10.05
C ILE A 62 -3.91 -0.08 10.92
N ALA A 63 -4.05 0.00 12.25
CA ALA A 63 -3.35 -0.88 13.18
C ALA A 63 -3.76 -2.34 13.00
N ASN A 64 -5.06 -2.60 12.85
CA ASN A 64 -5.59 -3.94 12.60
C ASN A 64 -5.08 -4.51 11.27
N ARG A 65 -4.91 -3.68 10.23
CA ARG A 65 -4.27 -4.14 8.98
C ARG A 65 -2.81 -4.54 9.20
N TYR A 66 -2.04 -3.79 9.98
CA TYR A 66 -0.67 -4.19 10.32
C TYR A 66 -0.62 -5.51 11.10
N PHE A 67 -1.54 -5.71 12.05
CA PHE A 67 -1.67 -6.96 12.80
C PHE A 67 -2.03 -8.15 11.90
N GLU A 68 -3.01 -7.98 11.02
CA GLU A 68 -3.43 -9.02 10.07
C GLU A 68 -2.28 -9.41 9.12
N LEU A 69 -1.54 -8.44 8.59
CA LEU A 69 -0.36 -8.71 7.77
C LEU A 69 0.69 -9.50 8.55
N ASN A 70 0.97 -9.13 9.80
CA ASN A 70 1.90 -9.85 10.67
C ASN A 70 1.50 -11.32 10.82
N ASP A 71 0.23 -11.59 11.12
CA ASP A 71 -0.27 -12.96 11.33
C ASP A 71 -0.13 -13.80 10.04
N ILE A 72 -0.44 -13.22 8.87
CA ILE A 72 -0.27 -13.87 7.57
C ILE A 72 1.22 -14.24 7.34
N TYR A 73 2.14 -13.34 7.67
CA TYR A 73 3.57 -13.60 7.50
C TYR A 73 4.13 -14.59 8.53
N GLU A 74 3.65 -14.59 9.78
CA GLU A 74 4.02 -15.60 10.78
C GLU A 74 3.62 -17.02 10.33
N VAL A 75 2.43 -17.18 9.76
CA VAL A 75 2.00 -18.46 9.18
C VAL A 75 2.93 -18.90 8.03
N ARG A 76 3.28 -17.97 7.13
CA ARG A 76 4.21 -18.24 6.02
C ARG A 76 5.57 -18.68 6.56
N ASP A 77 6.11 -17.94 7.53
CA ASP A 77 7.44 -18.18 8.09
C ASP A 77 7.51 -19.52 8.83
N ALA A 78 6.46 -19.87 9.60
CA ALA A 78 6.34 -21.16 10.26
C ALA A 78 6.34 -22.32 9.24
N LYS A 79 5.63 -22.18 8.12
CA LYS A 79 5.62 -23.18 7.04
C LYS A 79 6.96 -23.30 6.35
N VAL A 80 7.59 -22.18 6.01
CA VAL A 80 8.93 -22.15 5.41
C VAL A 80 9.96 -22.80 6.33
N LYS A 81 9.90 -22.53 7.64
CA LYS A 81 10.76 -23.16 8.64
C LYS A 81 10.58 -24.68 8.66
N LYS A 82 9.34 -25.17 8.75
CA LYS A 82 9.03 -26.61 8.68
C LYS A 82 9.56 -27.28 7.41
N VAL A 83 9.40 -26.64 6.25
CA VAL A 83 9.93 -27.17 4.98
C VAL A 83 11.46 -27.24 5.01
N LYS A 84 12.14 -26.22 5.55
CA LYS A 84 13.61 -26.21 5.68
C LYS A 84 14.12 -27.29 6.64
N GLU A 85 13.35 -27.64 7.66
CA GLU A 85 13.67 -28.66 8.68
C GLU A 85 13.24 -30.09 8.29
N SER A 86 12.40 -30.23 7.25
CA SER A 86 11.81 -31.53 6.84
C SER A 86 12.75 -32.51 6.14
N GLY A 87 13.96 -32.09 5.76
CA GLY A 87 14.88 -32.90 4.94
C GLY A 87 14.52 -32.97 3.45
N LEU A 88 13.45 -32.30 3.00
CA LEU A 88 13.13 -32.18 1.57
C LEU A 88 14.28 -31.52 0.79
N THR A 89 14.52 -31.99 -0.43
CA THR A 89 15.54 -31.48 -1.34
C THR A 89 15.00 -31.31 -2.75
N GLY A 90 15.80 -30.67 -3.63
CA GLY A 90 15.48 -30.51 -5.05
C GLY A 90 14.13 -29.85 -5.31
N GLU A 91 13.40 -30.40 -6.28
CA GLU A 91 12.11 -29.89 -6.74
C GLU A 91 11.04 -29.92 -5.64
N ALA A 92 10.93 -31.03 -4.89
CA ALA A 92 9.95 -31.16 -3.81
C ALA A 92 10.10 -30.07 -2.73
N LYS A 93 11.34 -29.68 -2.40
CA LYS A 93 11.58 -28.55 -1.50
C LYS A 93 11.10 -27.22 -2.09
N ASN A 94 11.40 -26.98 -3.36
CA ASN A 94 11.04 -25.75 -4.05
C ASN A 94 9.52 -25.61 -4.19
N GLU A 95 8.82 -26.70 -4.52
CA GLU A 95 7.35 -26.73 -4.58
C GLU A 95 6.73 -26.47 -3.21
N ALA A 96 7.24 -27.09 -2.14
CA ALA A 96 6.73 -26.86 -0.80
C ALA A 96 6.94 -25.40 -0.31
N LEU A 97 8.10 -24.80 -0.64
CA LEU A 97 8.34 -23.38 -0.38
C LEU A 97 7.41 -22.49 -1.21
N LYS A 98 7.18 -22.83 -2.47
CA LYS A 98 6.28 -22.10 -3.36
C LYS A 98 4.82 -22.19 -2.90
N ALA A 99 4.40 -23.33 -2.37
CA ALA A 99 3.07 -23.51 -1.79
C ALA A 99 2.86 -22.58 -0.57
N ALA A 100 3.86 -22.45 0.31
CA ALA A 100 3.79 -21.52 1.44
C ALA A 100 3.67 -20.05 0.98
N GLU A 101 4.39 -19.66 -0.08
CA GLU A 101 4.25 -18.33 -0.68
C GLU A 101 2.87 -18.11 -1.31
N ASN A 102 2.36 -19.09 -2.07
CA ASN A 102 1.06 -19.00 -2.73
C ASN A 102 -0.10 -18.90 -1.72
N GLU A 103 -0.01 -19.61 -0.60
CA GLU A 103 -1.01 -19.53 0.46
C GLU A 103 -1.03 -18.15 1.14
N LYS A 104 0.16 -17.58 1.40
CA LYS A 104 0.27 -16.21 1.87
C LYS A 104 -0.31 -15.23 0.84
N ASP A 105 -0.02 -15.38 -0.45
CA ASP A 105 -0.59 -14.52 -1.50
C ASP A 105 -2.12 -14.64 -1.56
N ALA A 106 -2.67 -15.85 -1.39
CA ALA A 106 -4.11 -16.06 -1.32
C ALA A 106 -4.75 -15.42 -0.08
N ALA A 107 -4.07 -15.46 1.08
CA ALA A 107 -4.53 -14.79 2.29
C ALA A 107 -4.53 -13.26 2.12
N LEU A 108 -3.45 -12.69 1.58
CA LEU A 108 -3.37 -11.26 1.26
C LEU A 108 -4.50 -10.83 0.32
N TYR A 109 -4.74 -11.58 -0.76
CA TYR A 109 -5.79 -11.28 -1.72
C TYR A 109 -7.20 -11.27 -1.08
N ARG A 110 -7.49 -12.26 -0.22
CA ARG A 110 -8.81 -12.36 0.44
C ARG A 110 -9.11 -11.19 1.37
N SER A 111 -8.09 -10.57 1.99
CA SER A 111 -8.29 -9.44 2.91
C SER A 111 -7.96 -8.07 2.31
N HIS A 112 -7.33 -8.01 1.14
CA HIS A 112 -6.86 -6.77 0.52
C HIS A 112 -7.99 -5.73 0.37
N PHE A 113 -9.14 -6.13 -0.15
CA PHE A 113 -10.24 -5.22 -0.46
C PHE A 113 -11.03 -4.77 0.78
N ALA A 114 -10.98 -5.53 1.87
CA ALA A 114 -11.65 -5.15 3.12
C ALA A 114 -11.00 -3.92 3.76
N PHE A 115 -9.69 -3.75 3.60
CA PHE A 115 -8.97 -2.60 4.16
C PHE A 115 -9.47 -1.23 3.64
N PRO A 116 -9.46 -0.93 2.33
CA PRO A 116 -10.00 0.33 1.82
C PRO A 116 -11.52 0.44 2.03
N ALA A 117 -12.26 -0.66 2.02
CA ALA A 117 -13.69 -0.65 2.32
C ALA A 117 -13.97 -0.18 3.76
N ASN A 118 -13.21 -0.68 4.73
CA ASN A 118 -13.30 -0.24 6.13
C ASN A 118 -12.90 1.23 6.30
N LEU A 119 -11.87 1.71 5.58
CA LEU A 119 -11.49 3.11 5.59
C LEU A 119 -12.57 4.02 4.97
N SER A 120 -13.26 3.56 3.92
CA SER A 120 -14.30 4.36 3.24
C SER A 120 -15.55 4.65 4.07
N LEU A 121 -15.68 4.02 5.23
CA LEU A 121 -16.72 4.38 6.22
C LEU A 121 -16.43 5.73 6.88
N PHE A 122 -15.19 6.20 6.81
CA PHE A 122 -14.67 7.34 7.56
C PHE A 122 -13.95 8.38 6.69
N LEU A 123 -13.38 7.93 5.58
CA LEU A 123 -12.45 8.70 4.74
C LEU A 123 -12.95 8.80 3.30
N ASP A 124 -12.68 9.94 2.66
CA ASP A 124 -12.82 10.06 1.22
C ASP A 124 -11.65 9.37 0.46
N GLU A 125 -11.77 9.27 -0.87
CA GLU A 125 -10.76 8.60 -1.70
C GLU A 125 -9.35 9.21 -1.57
N LYS A 126 -9.23 10.53 -1.42
CA LYS A 126 -7.94 11.22 -1.29
C LYS A 126 -7.28 10.91 0.04
N GLN A 127 -8.09 10.85 1.11
CA GLN A 127 -7.62 10.47 2.44
C GLN A 127 -7.22 8.99 2.49
N ILE A 128 -7.95 8.09 1.82
CA ILE A 128 -7.55 6.68 1.67
C ILE A 128 -6.22 6.58 0.93
N GLU A 129 -6.04 7.32 -0.15
CA GLU A 129 -4.75 7.39 -0.86
C GLU A 129 -3.61 7.88 0.06
N ALA A 130 -3.85 8.93 0.86
CA ALA A 130 -2.89 9.43 1.83
C ALA A 130 -2.53 8.38 2.90
N VAL A 131 -3.48 7.54 3.33
CA VAL A 131 -3.21 6.39 4.22
C VAL A 131 -2.30 5.39 3.51
N LYS A 132 -2.60 5.01 2.26
CA LYS A 132 -1.78 4.08 1.49
C LYS A 132 -0.35 4.62 1.30
N ASP A 133 -0.20 5.91 1.03
CA ASP A 133 1.10 6.58 0.94
C ASP A 133 1.82 6.61 2.29
N GLY A 134 1.11 6.89 3.38
CA GLY A 134 1.66 6.85 4.74
C GLY A 134 2.21 5.47 5.11
N MET A 135 1.48 4.41 4.76
CA MET A 135 1.90 3.02 4.97
C MET A 135 3.03 2.57 4.05
N THR A 136 3.28 3.29 2.95
CA THR A 136 4.29 2.97 1.92
C THR A 136 5.36 4.05 1.77
N TYR A 137 5.54 4.88 2.80
CA TYR A 137 6.58 5.91 2.91
C TYR A 137 6.56 7.00 1.83
N GLY A 138 5.41 7.25 1.22
CA GLY A 138 5.23 8.27 0.17
C GLY A 138 6.06 7.99 -1.09
N VAL A 139 6.45 6.73 -1.31
CA VAL A 139 7.40 6.37 -2.39
C VAL A 139 6.83 6.65 -3.78
N VAL A 140 5.50 6.61 -3.97
CA VAL A 140 4.84 6.99 -5.23
C VAL A 140 5.23 8.41 -5.61
N LYS A 141 4.91 9.39 -4.77
CA LYS A 141 5.18 10.81 -5.04
C LYS A 141 6.68 11.06 -5.23
N VAL A 142 7.51 10.59 -4.31
CA VAL A 142 8.98 10.78 -4.38
C VAL A 142 9.55 10.21 -5.68
N THR A 143 9.10 9.03 -6.07
CA THR A 143 9.59 8.38 -7.29
C THR A 143 9.08 9.08 -8.55
N TYR A 144 7.80 9.46 -8.57
CA TYR A 144 7.19 10.12 -9.71
C TYR A 144 7.85 11.49 -9.97
N ASP A 145 7.95 12.32 -8.93
CA ASP A 145 8.60 13.64 -9.01
C ASP A 145 10.06 13.51 -9.46
N SER A 146 10.79 12.51 -8.96
CA SER A 146 12.17 12.25 -9.38
C SER A 146 12.29 11.86 -10.85
N HIS A 147 11.33 11.12 -11.43
CA HIS A 147 11.36 10.81 -12.87
C HIS A 147 11.05 12.05 -13.72
N LEU A 148 10.08 12.87 -13.30
CA LEU A 148 9.74 14.11 -14.01
C LEU A 148 10.90 15.11 -13.99
N ASP A 149 11.58 15.22 -12.85
CA ASP A 149 12.72 16.12 -12.69
C ASP A 149 13.98 15.60 -13.41
N MET A 150 14.17 14.28 -13.43
CA MET A 150 15.26 13.65 -14.18
C MET A 150 15.08 13.78 -15.69
N ILE A 151 13.85 13.62 -16.18
CA ILE A 151 13.52 13.66 -17.61
C ILE A 151 12.37 14.66 -17.84
N PRO A 152 12.65 15.97 -17.92
CA PRO A 152 11.62 17.01 -18.10
C PRO A 152 10.87 16.89 -19.43
N THR A 153 11.42 16.15 -20.39
CA THR A 153 10.90 15.94 -21.75
C THR A 153 9.99 14.72 -21.85
N LEU A 154 9.60 14.09 -20.74
CA LEU A 154 8.60 13.02 -20.73
C LEU A 154 7.29 13.50 -21.35
N LYS A 155 6.72 12.68 -22.22
CA LYS A 155 5.40 12.91 -22.82
C LYS A 155 4.30 12.56 -21.83
N GLU A 156 3.11 13.13 -22.04
CA GLU A 156 1.98 12.92 -21.12
C GLU A 156 1.59 11.44 -20.98
N GLU A 157 1.64 10.66 -22.05
CA GLU A 157 1.33 9.22 -21.96
C GLU A 157 2.38 8.44 -21.15
N GLU A 158 3.63 8.88 -21.16
CA GLU A 158 4.71 8.25 -20.40
C GLU A 158 4.58 8.61 -18.92
N LYS A 159 4.25 9.86 -18.61
CA LYS A 159 3.93 10.31 -17.24
C LYS A 159 2.79 9.49 -16.66
N ALA A 160 1.70 9.34 -17.40
CA ALA A 160 0.54 8.54 -16.99
C ALA A 160 0.93 7.06 -16.76
N GLN A 161 1.73 6.47 -17.66
CA GLN A 161 2.18 5.08 -17.52
C GLN A 161 3.09 4.87 -16.30
N ILE A 162 4.02 5.79 -16.04
CA ILE A 162 4.89 5.76 -14.85
C ILE A 162 4.03 5.84 -13.60
N TYR A 163 3.10 6.80 -13.53
CA TYR A 163 2.23 6.98 -12.38
C TYR A 163 1.38 5.73 -12.14
N ALA A 164 0.74 5.17 -13.17
CA ALA A 164 -0.07 3.96 -13.08
C ALA A 164 0.72 2.76 -12.51
N TRP A 165 1.96 2.55 -12.96
CA TRP A 165 2.81 1.49 -12.41
C TRP A 165 3.26 1.76 -10.97
N LEU A 166 3.44 3.02 -10.57
CA LEU A 166 3.74 3.34 -9.18
C LEU A 166 2.52 3.11 -8.27
N ILE A 167 1.31 3.37 -8.76
CA ILE A 167 0.08 3.02 -8.03
C ILE A 167 -0.02 1.50 -7.89
N GLU A 168 0.18 0.73 -8.97
CA GLU A 168 0.21 -0.74 -8.92
C GLU A 168 1.26 -1.25 -7.91
N ALA A 169 2.46 -0.67 -7.93
CA ALA A 169 3.53 -0.98 -6.97
C ALA A 169 3.12 -0.71 -5.52
N ARG A 170 2.39 0.38 -5.28
CA ARG A 170 1.89 0.76 -3.95
C ARG A 170 0.94 -0.28 -3.40
N GLU A 171 0.05 -0.85 -4.21
CA GLU A 171 -0.88 -1.89 -3.75
C GLU A 171 -0.13 -3.16 -3.29
N PHE A 172 0.94 -3.57 -3.99
CA PHE A 172 1.80 -4.67 -3.51
C PHE A 172 2.64 -4.30 -2.29
N ALA A 173 3.12 -3.06 -2.22
CA ALA A 173 3.92 -2.58 -1.10
C ALA A 173 3.07 -2.40 0.17
N LEU A 174 1.79 -2.05 0.04
CA LEU A 174 0.87 -1.89 1.17
C LEU A 174 0.83 -3.15 2.03
N ASP A 175 0.83 -4.30 1.35
CA ASP A 175 0.71 -5.64 1.92
C ASP A 175 2.05 -6.31 2.25
N ALA A 176 3.17 -5.63 2.01
CA ALA A 176 4.48 -6.21 2.24
C ALA A 176 4.89 -6.16 3.73
N GLU A 177 5.51 -7.25 4.18
CA GLU A 177 5.91 -7.57 5.57
C GLU A 177 6.59 -6.41 6.33
N ASN A 178 7.57 -5.77 5.71
CA ASN A 178 8.42 -4.79 6.37
C ASN A 178 9.00 -3.79 5.36
N SER A 179 9.67 -2.75 5.86
CA SER A 179 10.24 -1.66 5.04
C SER A 179 11.08 -2.17 3.86
N ASN A 180 11.93 -3.17 4.09
CA ASN A 180 12.78 -3.73 3.04
C ASN A 180 11.95 -4.38 1.92
N LYS A 181 10.91 -5.13 2.28
CA LYS A 181 10.01 -5.75 1.30
C LYS A 181 9.14 -4.72 0.57
N LYS A 182 8.72 -3.64 1.24
CA LYS A 182 8.03 -2.49 0.62
C LYS A 182 8.90 -1.83 -0.44
N HIS A 183 10.14 -1.49 -0.10
CA HIS A 183 11.07 -0.91 -1.07
C HIS A 183 11.42 -1.87 -2.21
N ALA A 184 11.51 -3.18 -1.94
CA ALA A 184 11.72 -4.19 -2.98
C ALA A 184 10.55 -4.27 -3.97
N ALA A 185 9.30 -4.14 -3.50
CA ALA A 185 8.13 -4.09 -4.37
C ALA A 185 8.23 -2.90 -5.34
N PHE A 186 8.45 -1.68 -4.83
CA PHE A 186 8.70 -0.51 -5.70
C PHE A 186 9.91 -0.68 -6.61
N GLY A 187 11.00 -1.31 -6.13
CA GLY A 187 12.21 -1.55 -6.91
C GLY A 187 11.95 -2.31 -8.21
N LYS A 188 11.07 -3.33 -8.19
CA LYS A 188 10.67 -4.07 -9.39
C LYS A 188 10.00 -3.16 -10.43
N TYR A 189 9.11 -2.27 -9.97
CA TYR A 189 8.40 -1.33 -10.84
C TYR A 189 9.30 -0.21 -11.35
N LYS A 190 10.25 0.28 -10.54
CA LYS A 190 11.30 1.21 -11.00
C LYS A 190 12.14 0.58 -12.11
N GLY A 191 12.49 -0.70 -12.00
CA GLY A 191 13.13 -1.46 -13.07
C GLY A 191 12.26 -1.55 -14.34
N ARG A 192 10.96 -1.81 -14.17
CA ARG A 192 9.99 -1.82 -15.29
C ARG A 192 9.91 -0.46 -16.00
N ILE A 193 9.84 0.63 -15.24
CA ILE A 193 9.84 2.01 -15.75
C ILE A 193 11.12 2.31 -16.53
N ASN A 194 12.30 1.98 -15.98
CA ASN A 194 13.57 2.19 -16.67
C ASN A 194 13.61 1.43 -18.01
N ASN A 195 13.19 0.16 -18.02
CA ASN A 195 13.14 -0.63 -19.24
C ASN A 195 12.16 -0.07 -20.27
N TYR A 196 11.02 0.47 -19.82
CA TYR A 196 10.03 1.11 -20.68
C TYR A 196 10.59 2.38 -21.33
N LEU A 197 11.21 3.26 -20.56
CA LEU A 197 11.79 4.51 -21.06
C LEU A 197 12.96 4.25 -22.01
N ALA A 198 13.85 3.32 -21.68
CA ALA A 198 14.94 2.93 -22.57
C ALA A 198 14.44 2.42 -23.92
N LYS A 199 13.38 1.59 -23.94
CA LYS A 199 12.73 1.11 -25.17
C LYS A 199 12.09 2.22 -26.00
N ARG A 200 11.80 3.37 -25.38
CA ARG A 200 11.23 4.56 -26.06
C ARG A 200 12.30 5.55 -26.51
N GLY A 201 13.58 5.20 -26.38
CA GLY A 201 14.70 5.97 -26.91
C GLY A 201 15.36 6.91 -25.91
N TYR A 202 14.96 6.90 -24.63
CA TYR A 202 15.63 7.69 -23.60
C TYR A 202 16.98 7.06 -23.24
N ASP A 203 18.06 7.84 -23.34
CA ASP A 203 19.36 7.48 -22.76
C ASP A 203 19.36 7.82 -21.27
N LEU A 204 18.97 6.85 -20.45
CA LEU A 204 18.84 7.04 -18.99
C LEU A 204 20.16 7.37 -18.30
N LYS A 205 21.31 7.04 -18.89
CA LYS A 205 22.61 7.42 -18.33
C LYS A 205 22.83 8.91 -18.56
N LYS A 206 22.63 9.38 -19.80
CA LYS A 206 22.74 10.80 -20.15
C LYS A 206 21.74 11.66 -19.39
N GLU A 207 20.47 11.24 -19.31
CA GLU A 207 19.43 11.96 -18.55
C GLU A 207 19.83 12.13 -17.07
N ARG A 208 20.40 11.10 -16.45
CA ARG A 208 20.88 11.15 -15.08
C ARG A 208 22.07 12.09 -14.91
N GLU A 209 23.03 12.06 -15.84
CA GLU A 209 24.19 12.96 -15.81
C GLU A 209 23.76 14.44 -15.92
N GLU A 210 22.85 14.76 -16.85
CA GLU A 210 22.31 16.10 -16.99
C GLU A 210 21.45 16.50 -15.79
N TRP A 211 20.66 15.57 -15.24
CA TRP A 211 19.90 15.81 -14.03
C TRP A 211 20.77 16.16 -12.83
N TYR A 212 21.88 15.45 -12.63
CA TYR A 212 22.86 15.75 -11.57
C TYR A 212 23.49 17.14 -11.75
N LYS A 213 23.79 17.56 -12.99
CA LYS A 213 24.22 18.94 -13.27
C LYS A 213 23.14 19.96 -12.88
N ARG A 214 21.87 19.70 -13.22
CA ARG A 214 20.74 20.57 -12.84
C ARG A 214 20.54 20.65 -11.32
N ILE A 215 20.64 19.52 -10.60
CA ILE A 215 20.57 19.49 -9.13
C ILE A 215 21.68 20.35 -8.52
N LYS A 216 22.93 20.17 -8.97
CA LYS A 216 24.07 20.94 -8.47
C LYS A 216 23.92 22.44 -8.76
N ALA A 217 23.45 22.79 -9.96
CA ALA A 217 23.25 24.18 -10.37
C ALA A 217 22.21 24.92 -9.51
N ARG A 218 21.17 24.22 -9.03
CA ARG A 218 20.16 24.78 -8.11
C ARG A 218 20.50 24.63 -6.62
N GLY A 219 21.73 24.26 -6.28
CA GLY A 219 22.22 24.15 -4.90
C GLY A 219 21.74 22.92 -4.13
N GLY A 220 21.22 21.90 -4.82
CA GLY A 220 20.82 20.64 -4.21
C GLY A 220 22.00 19.67 -4.01
N SER A 221 21.86 18.76 -3.07
CA SER A 221 22.73 17.59 -2.92
C SER A 221 22.14 16.38 -3.65
N ILE A 222 23.01 15.54 -4.22
CA ILE A 222 22.66 14.23 -4.80
C ILE A 222 22.69 13.17 -3.71
#